data_AF-A0A2K8KZY0-F1
#
_entry.id   AF-A0A2K8KZY0-F1
#
_cell.length_a   1.000
_cell.length_b   1.000
_cell.length_c   1.000
_cell.angle_alpha   90.00
_cell.angle_beta   90.00
_cell.angle_gamma   90.00
#
_symmetry.space_group_name_H-M   'P 1'
#
loop_
_entity.id
_entity.type
_entity.pdbx_description
1 polymer ?
#
loop_
_entity_poly.entity_id
_entity_poly.type
_entity_poly.pdbx_seq_one_letter_code
_entity_poly.pdbx_strand_id
1 'polypeptide(L)'
;MSFTYRGIQLTQLWVCGGPIASDKRAFDQLARPPSKSIEVKTKAQKRVDILAVPESGITDTPVSSSYSPQLMRKLTSFQLVLTSDQLQSNQWCLFISVKLAYSNLKVIFLVFSKGTTMNKFPLIFASIFLAASVVAEQPTFTMGPATQTHAGLINCGGKSRPSAVGEITSEDGRMWVVPAQNNYEMAPKAGDLFNECGGKVLKSLADLNLNDVTVMDAGGEEEFTVYLFPDNYFELYVNGILVAVDPVVFTPFNSTIVRFKADRPLTIAIKMVDWEETLGLGMESNRGTKFHAGDGGLVAHFQDAKGQTVAITDDTWKAQTFYTSPIVNRRCLVVSSSLRDSSACDKQKVTDAKKTSAAHWTVAEDWMKPNFDDSAWPAAETFTNDTVGVKNKKSYMNFLDVFDAKRADAEFIWSSNLVLDNLVLLRKTVK
;
A
#
# COMPACT_ATOMS: atom_id res chain seq x y z
N MET A 1 -23.10 -20.68 -23.70
CA MET A 1 -21.75 -21.24 -23.96
C MET A 1 -20.72 -20.16 -23.67
N SER A 2 -19.62 -20.48 -22.99
CA SER A 2 -18.53 -19.54 -22.78
C SER A 2 -17.49 -19.67 -23.89
N PHE A 3 -17.14 -18.55 -24.51
CA PHE A 3 -16.05 -18.51 -25.48
C PHE A 3 -14.79 -18.01 -24.77
N THR A 4 -13.70 -18.77 -24.82
CA THR A 4 -12.44 -18.39 -24.17
C THR A 4 -11.37 -18.19 -25.23
N TYR A 5 -10.80 -16.99 -25.29
CA TYR A 5 -9.67 -16.69 -26.16
C TYR A 5 -8.63 -15.87 -25.40
N ARG A 6 -7.37 -16.33 -25.38
CA ARG A 6 -6.24 -15.68 -24.69
C ARG A 6 -6.57 -15.18 -23.26
N GLY A 7 -7.21 -16.02 -22.45
CA GLY A 7 -7.53 -15.70 -21.05
C GLY A 7 -8.76 -14.82 -20.85
N ILE A 8 -9.55 -14.58 -21.89
CA ILE A 8 -10.78 -13.78 -21.85
C ILE A 8 -11.98 -14.69 -22.07
N GLN A 9 -12.90 -14.76 -21.09
CA GLN A 9 -14.11 -15.57 -21.18
C GLN A 9 -15.33 -14.67 -21.43
N LEU A 10 -15.96 -14.83 -22.60
CA LEU A 10 -17.25 -14.21 -22.90
C LEU A 10 -18.34 -15.00 -22.16
N THR A 11 -19.07 -14.33 -21.26
CA THR A 11 -20.02 -15.02 -20.37
C THR A 11 -21.47 -14.81 -20.77
N GLN A 12 -21.83 -13.61 -21.26
CA GLN A 12 -23.18 -13.29 -21.74
C GLN A 12 -23.14 -12.26 -22.87
N LEU A 13 -24.06 -12.41 -23.82
CA LEU A 13 -24.28 -11.49 -24.94
C LEU A 13 -25.79 -11.32 -25.12
N TRP A 14 -26.28 -10.07 -25.10
CA TRP A 14 -27.70 -9.75 -25.30
C TRP A 14 -27.86 -8.64 -26.33
N VAL A 15 -28.84 -8.79 -27.21
CA VAL A 15 -29.30 -7.79 -28.17
C VAL A 15 -30.78 -7.55 -27.90
N CYS A 16 -31.16 -6.32 -27.56
CA CYS A 16 -32.57 -5.99 -27.35
C CYS A 16 -33.25 -5.63 -28.68
N GLY A 17 -34.25 -6.42 -29.09
CA GLY A 17 -35.10 -6.14 -30.26
C GLY A 17 -35.99 -7.32 -30.71
N GLY A 18 -37.06 -7.65 -29.97
CA GLY A 18 -38.17 -8.55 -30.40
C GLY A 18 -38.07 -10.04 -30.01
N PRO A 19 -39.20 -10.80 -29.97
CA PRO A 19 -39.36 -12.02 -29.16
C PRO A 19 -38.64 -13.27 -29.70
N ILE A 20 -38.21 -14.11 -28.76
CA ILE A 20 -37.36 -15.29 -28.91
C ILE A 20 -38.19 -16.51 -29.34
N ALA A 21 -37.74 -17.24 -30.36
CA ALA A 21 -38.12 -18.64 -30.58
C ALA A 21 -36.86 -19.52 -30.45
N SER A 22 -36.91 -20.47 -29.52
CA SER A 22 -35.91 -21.49 -29.27
C SER A 22 -35.92 -22.55 -30.38
N ASP A 23 -34.78 -22.77 -31.05
CA ASP A 23 -34.59 -24.02 -31.80
C ASP A 23 -33.16 -24.55 -31.62
N LYS A 24 -33.08 -25.84 -31.28
CA LYS A 24 -31.94 -26.57 -30.70
C LYS A 24 -30.99 -27.13 -31.76
N ARG A 25 -31.17 -26.77 -33.04
CA ARG A 25 -30.55 -27.43 -34.21
C ARG A 25 -29.29 -26.77 -34.80
N ALA A 26 -28.82 -25.66 -34.25
CA ALA A 26 -27.64 -24.96 -34.78
C ALA A 26 -26.27 -25.43 -34.22
N PHE A 27 -26.26 -26.43 -33.34
CA PHE A 27 -25.07 -26.75 -32.53
C PHE A 27 -24.09 -27.80 -33.09
N ASP A 28 -24.45 -28.55 -34.14
CA ASP A 28 -23.67 -29.73 -34.56
C ASP A 28 -22.53 -29.47 -35.56
N GLN A 29 -22.24 -28.22 -35.95
CA GLN A 29 -21.21 -27.93 -36.98
C GLN A 29 -19.87 -27.35 -36.45
N LEU A 30 -19.65 -27.29 -35.13
CA LEU A 30 -18.52 -26.55 -34.53
C LEU A 30 -17.20 -27.33 -34.32
N ALA A 31 -16.97 -28.46 -34.98
CA ALA A 31 -15.86 -29.35 -34.67
C ALA A 31 -14.75 -29.45 -35.75
N ARG A 32 -14.13 -28.34 -36.22
CA ARG A 32 -12.80 -28.36 -36.93
C ARG A 32 -12.00 -27.03 -36.79
N PRO A 33 -10.65 -27.05 -36.74
CA PRO A 33 -9.80 -25.88 -36.52
C PRO A 33 -9.30 -25.22 -37.84
N PRO A 34 -8.52 -24.13 -37.77
CA PRO A 34 -8.95 -22.75 -37.97
C PRO A 34 -8.71 -22.27 -39.42
N SER A 35 -9.76 -21.97 -40.18
CA SER A 35 -9.73 -20.91 -41.18
C SER A 35 -11.16 -20.61 -41.61
N LYS A 36 -11.48 -19.32 -41.71
CA LYS A 36 -12.71 -18.70 -42.26
C LYS A 36 -13.88 -18.52 -41.27
N SER A 37 -14.25 -17.23 -41.16
CA SER A 37 -15.58 -16.64 -40.86
C SER A 37 -16.60 -17.49 -40.09
N ILE A 38 -17.05 -16.99 -38.93
CA ILE A 38 -18.16 -17.56 -38.15
C ILE A 38 -19.48 -16.96 -38.67
N GLU A 39 -20.39 -17.80 -39.16
CA GLU A 39 -21.73 -17.38 -39.61
C GLU A 39 -22.76 -17.64 -38.51
N VAL A 40 -23.43 -16.59 -38.01
CA VAL A 40 -24.56 -16.71 -37.08
C VAL A 40 -25.82 -16.23 -37.78
N LYS A 41 -26.75 -17.14 -38.11
CA LYS A 41 -28.03 -16.79 -38.75
C LYS A 41 -29.06 -16.44 -37.68
N THR A 42 -29.54 -15.20 -37.70
CA THR A 42 -30.76 -14.78 -37.01
C THR A 42 -31.89 -14.61 -38.03
N LYS A 43 -33.15 -14.59 -37.58
CA LYS A 43 -34.34 -14.53 -38.46
C LYS A 43 -34.48 -13.23 -39.27
N ALA A 44 -33.56 -12.28 -39.11
CA ALA A 44 -33.29 -11.24 -40.10
C ALA A 44 -31.89 -11.51 -40.68
N GLN A 45 -31.80 -11.83 -41.97
CA GLN A 45 -30.53 -12.12 -42.66
C GLN A 45 -29.55 -10.94 -42.52
N LYS A 46 -28.65 -10.99 -41.53
CA LYS A 46 -27.57 -10.03 -41.38
C LYS A 46 -26.31 -10.71 -40.87
N ARG A 47 -25.21 -10.47 -41.58
CA ARG A 47 -23.87 -10.98 -41.32
C ARG A 47 -23.24 -10.17 -40.19
N VAL A 48 -22.56 -10.82 -39.26
CA VAL A 48 -21.69 -10.16 -38.28
C VAL A 48 -20.32 -10.82 -38.39
N ASP A 49 -19.36 -10.09 -38.94
CA ASP A 49 -17.98 -10.55 -39.06
C ASP A 49 -17.17 -10.04 -37.86
N ILE A 50 -16.52 -10.95 -37.12
CA ILE A 50 -15.57 -10.61 -36.05
C ILE A 50 -14.16 -10.81 -36.60
N LEU A 51 -13.44 -9.72 -36.85
CA LEU A 51 -12.06 -9.73 -37.31
C LEU A 51 -11.12 -9.40 -36.14
N ALA A 52 -10.19 -10.31 -35.84
CA ALA A 52 -9.03 -10.01 -35.02
C ALA A 52 -7.88 -9.61 -35.95
N VAL A 53 -7.45 -8.35 -35.90
CA VAL A 53 -6.33 -7.85 -36.72
C VAL A 53 -5.07 -7.85 -35.85
N PRO A 54 -3.95 -8.49 -36.24
CA PRO A 54 -2.67 -8.32 -35.59
C PRO A 54 -2.06 -6.96 -35.97
N GLU A 55 -1.45 -6.25 -35.02
CA GLU A 55 -0.54 -5.15 -35.35
C GLU A 55 0.66 -5.70 -36.14
N SER A 56 0.90 -5.09 -37.30
CA SER A 56 1.97 -5.46 -38.20
C SER A 56 3.33 -5.04 -37.65
N GLY A 57 4.20 -6.02 -37.40
CA GLY A 57 5.63 -5.79 -37.23
C GLY A 57 6.28 -6.79 -36.29
N ILE A 58 6.76 -7.91 -36.83
CA ILE A 58 8.02 -8.62 -36.53
C ILE A 58 8.02 -9.87 -37.43
N THR A 59 9.03 -9.97 -38.28
CA THR A 59 9.26 -11.04 -39.26
C THR A 59 9.80 -12.31 -38.60
N ASP A 60 9.31 -13.46 -39.05
CA ASP A 60 9.72 -14.80 -38.65
C ASP A 60 11.21 -15.10 -38.92
N THR A 61 11.92 -15.62 -37.91
CA THR A 61 12.96 -16.65 -38.07
C THR A 61 13.04 -17.49 -36.78
N PRO A 62 13.25 -18.82 -36.87
CA PRO A 62 13.13 -19.72 -35.72
C PRO A 62 14.48 -19.90 -35.00
N VAL A 63 14.54 -19.68 -33.69
CA VAL A 63 15.64 -20.13 -32.83
C VAL A 63 15.09 -20.77 -31.56
N SER A 64 15.70 -21.91 -31.25
CA SER A 64 15.42 -22.88 -30.20
C SER A 64 15.53 -22.34 -28.76
N SER A 65 14.63 -22.87 -27.91
CA SER A 65 14.81 -23.21 -26.49
C SER A 65 15.64 -22.27 -25.60
N SER A 66 14.94 -21.40 -24.85
CA SER A 66 15.04 -21.22 -23.38
C SER A 66 14.52 -19.82 -23.02
N TYR A 67 13.37 -19.69 -22.37
CA TYR A 67 12.97 -18.39 -21.78
C TYR A 67 12.30 -18.51 -20.41
N SER A 68 12.89 -17.71 -19.53
CA SER A 68 12.51 -17.28 -18.18
C SER A 68 11.20 -16.47 -18.17
N PRO A 69 10.42 -16.49 -17.06
CA PRO A 69 9.15 -15.77 -16.94
C PRO A 69 9.36 -14.29 -16.59
N GLN A 70 9.77 -13.48 -17.58
CA GLN A 70 9.70 -12.02 -17.50
C GLN A 70 9.24 -11.43 -18.84
N LEU A 71 7.96 -11.59 -19.18
CA LEU A 71 7.26 -10.66 -20.09
C LEU A 71 5.74 -10.91 -20.09
N MET A 72 4.99 -10.19 -19.25
CA MET A 72 3.56 -9.95 -19.50
C MET A 72 3.35 -8.43 -19.53
N ARG A 73 3.69 -7.84 -20.67
CA ARG A 73 3.41 -6.44 -21.00
C ARG A 73 1.93 -6.28 -21.39
N LYS A 74 1.26 -5.35 -20.69
CA LYS A 74 0.25 -4.39 -21.19
C LYS A 74 -0.68 -4.88 -22.33
N LEU A 75 -1.88 -5.35 -21.98
CA LEU A 75 -3.05 -5.18 -22.85
C LEU A 75 -3.45 -3.70 -22.79
N THR A 76 -3.10 -2.92 -23.81
CA THR A 76 -3.32 -1.46 -23.82
C THR A 76 -4.55 -1.03 -24.61
N SER A 77 -5.12 -1.87 -25.47
CA SER A 77 -6.47 -1.67 -26.01
C SER A 77 -7.00 -2.94 -26.70
N PHE A 78 -8.32 -3.04 -26.83
CA PHE A 78 -9.01 -4.00 -27.71
C PHE A 78 -10.02 -3.20 -28.53
N GLN A 79 -9.95 -3.29 -29.86
CA GLN A 79 -10.96 -2.70 -30.74
C GLN A 79 -11.95 -3.78 -31.19
N LEU A 80 -13.22 -3.59 -30.86
CA LEU A 80 -14.32 -4.34 -31.46
C LEU A 80 -14.83 -3.51 -32.64
N VAL A 81 -14.50 -3.92 -33.87
CA VAL A 81 -15.03 -3.28 -35.07
C VAL A 81 -16.31 -4.02 -35.49
N LEU A 82 -17.44 -3.35 -35.40
CA LEU A 82 -18.72 -3.83 -35.94
C LEU A 82 -18.91 -3.23 -37.33
N THR A 83 -18.75 -4.01 -38.39
CA THR A 83 -19.17 -3.61 -39.73
C THR A 83 -20.61 -4.04 -39.95
N SER A 84 -21.50 -3.07 -40.19
CA SER A 84 -22.87 -3.34 -40.60
C SER A 84 -23.13 -2.59 -41.91
N ASP A 85 -23.23 -3.31 -43.02
CA ASP A 85 -23.67 -2.69 -44.26
C ASP A 85 -25.20 -2.55 -44.35
N GLN A 86 -25.98 -3.04 -43.39
CA GLN A 86 -27.45 -2.99 -43.46
C GLN A 86 -28.11 -2.97 -42.07
N LEU A 87 -28.08 -1.87 -41.32
CA LEU A 87 -28.90 -1.68 -40.09
C LEU A 87 -30.02 -0.66 -40.37
N GLN A 88 -31.21 -1.13 -40.73
CA GLN A 88 -32.39 -0.30 -41.03
C GLN A 88 -33.42 -0.18 -39.88
N SER A 89 -33.06 -0.46 -38.62
CA SER A 89 -33.97 -0.15 -37.49
C SER A 89 -33.27 0.69 -36.43
N ASN A 90 -33.94 1.77 -36.03
CA ASN A 90 -33.35 2.97 -35.41
C ASN A 90 -33.16 2.90 -33.89
N GLN A 91 -32.95 1.73 -33.28
CA GLN A 91 -32.56 1.62 -31.87
C GLN A 91 -32.06 0.21 -31.57
N TRP A 92 -30.82 0.10 -31.11
CA TRP A 92 -30.23 -1.15 -30.61
C TRP A 92 -29.34 -0.84 -29.41
N CYS A 93 -29.35 -1.75 -28.44
CA CYS A 93 -28.38 -1.79 -27.34
C CYS A 93 -27.67 -3.14 -27.37
N LEU A 94 -26.35 -3.12 -27.23
CA LEU A 94 -25.51 -4.31 -27.13
C LEU A 94 -24.95 -4.39 -25.71
N PHE A 95 -25.21 -5.52 -25.04
CA PHE A 95 -24.64 -5.83 -23.74
C PHE A 95 -23.59 -6.93 -23.89
N ILE A 96 -22.35 -6.62 -23.48
CA ILE A 96 -21.24 -7.57 -23.47
C ILE A 96 -20.71 -7.69 -22.04
N SER A 97 -20.72 -8.92 -21.50
CA SER A 97 -20.12 -9.22 -20.20
C SER A 97 -18.91 -10.15 -20.37
N VAL A 98 -17.76 -9.66 -19.93
CA VAL A 98 -16.47 -10.34 -20.06
C VAL A 98 -15.87 -10.60 -18.68
N LYS A 99 -15.38 -11.83 -18.47
CA LYS A 99 -14.61 -12.23 -17.28
C LYS A 99 -13.17 -12.52 -17.70
N LEU A 100 -12.19 -11.91 -17.02
CA LEU A 100 -10.78 -12.18 -17.24
C LEU A 100 -10.36 -13.42 -16.41
N ALA A 101 -9.68 -14.38 -17.00
CA ALA A 101 -9.40 -15.70 -16.40
C ALA A 101 -8.55 -15.65 -15.11
N TYR A 102 -7.88 -14.52 -14.84
CA TYR A 102 -6.98 -14.33 -13.70
C TYR A 102 -7.42 -13.20 -12.75
N SER A 103 -8.64 -12.68 -12.90
CA SER A 103 -9.21 -11.70 -11.96
C SER A 103 -10.72 -11.89 -11.81
N ASN A 104 -11.29 -11.51 -10.66
CA ASN A 104 -12.74 -11.46 -10.49
C ASN A 104 -13.39 -10.22 -11.15
N LEU A 105 -12.63 -9.51 -12.01
CA LEU A 105 -13.06 -8.32 -12.71
C LEU A 105 -14.11 -8.68 -13.78
N LYS A 106 -15.32 -8.12 -13.63
CA LYS A 106 -16.36 -8.14 -14.67
C LYS A 106 -16.37 -6.79 -15.37
N VAL A 107 -16.16 -6.79 -16.67
CA VAL A 107 -16.26 -5.57 -17.49
C VAL A 107 -17.59 -5.63 -18.25
N ILE A 108 -18.39 -4.57 -18.12
CA ILE A 108 -19.68 -4.42 -18.79
C ILE A 108 -19.56 -3.30 -19.80
N PHE A 109 -19.83 -3.60 -21.07
CA PHE A 109 -19.92 -2.60 -22.13
C PHE A 109 -21.40 -2.28 -22.42
N LEU A 110 -21.73 -0.98 -22.42
CA LEU A 110 -23.03 -0.43 -22.79
C LEU A 110 -22.83 0.49 -23.99
N VAL A 111 -23.39 0.10 -25.14
CA VAL A 111 -23.32 0.90 -26.37
C VAL A 111 -24.73 1.39 -26.72
N PHE A 112 -24.89 2.71 -26.80
CA PHE A 112 -26.11 3.36 -27.26
C PHE A 112 -25.85 4.05 -28.60
N SER A 113 -26.75 3.84 -29.56
CA SER A 113 -26.81 4.61 -30.80
C SER A 113 -28.06 5.48 -30.78
N LYS A 114 -27.90 6.81 -30.80
CA LYS A 114 -28.99 7.76 -31.02
C LYS A 114 -28.91 8.23 -32.48
N GLY A 115 -29.87 7.81 -33.30
CA GLY A 115 -29.90 8.16 -34.72
C GLY A 115 -30.05 9.66 -34.91
N THR A 116 -29.05 10.29 -35.52
CA THR A 116 -29.20 11.57 -36.20
C THR A 116 -28.80 11.38 -37.66
N THR A 117 -29.62 11.94 -38.53
CA THR A 117 -29.60 11.76 -39.99
C THR A 117 -28.26 12.16 -40.61
N MET A 118 -27.75 11.23 -41.43
CA MET A 118 -26.68 11.28 -42.45
C MET A 118 -25.65 12.42 -42.45
N ASN A 119 -24.38 11.98 -42.57
CA ASN A 119 -23.15 12.67 -43.03
C ASN A 119 -22.12 13.15 -41.99
N LYS A 120 -22.16 12.68 -40.75
CA LYS A 120 -20.96 12.68 -39.89
C LYS A 120 -20.90 11.38 -39.09
N PHE A 121 -19.76 10.69 -39.12
CA PHE A 121 -19.50 9.54 -38.24
C PHE A 121 -19.73 9.97 -36.78
N PRO A 122 -20.71 9.42 -36.06
CA PRO A 122 -20.87 9.76 -34.65
C PRO A 122 -19.75 9.08 -33.88
N LEU A 123 -18.93 9.87 -33.16
CA LEU A 123 -18.02 9.36 -32.16
C LEU A 123 -18.85 8.65 -31.09
N ILE A 124 -18.73 7.32 -31.01
CA ILE A 124 -19.37 6.52 -29.97
C ILE A 124 -18.53 6.65 -28.70
N PHE A 125 -19.05 7.36 -27.69
CA PHE A 125 -18.47 7.35 -26.35
C PHE A 125 -18.88 6.06 -25.64
N ALA A 126 -17.94 5.13 -25.48
CA ALA A 126 -18.10 3.98 -24.59
C ALA A 126 -17.60 4.37 -23.19
N SER A 127 -18.51 4.56 -22.24
CA SER A 127 -18.15 4.77 -20.84
C SER A 127 -17.91 3.41 -20.18
N ILE A 128 -16.65 3.12 -19.85
CA ILE A 128 -16.28 1.92 -19.09
C ILE A 128 -16.55 2.21 -17.60
N PHE A 129 -17.60 1.60 -17.04
CA PHE A 129 -17.77 1.55 -15.59
C PHE A 129 -17.04 0.31 -15.06
N LEU A 130 -15.82 0.50 -14.58
CA LEU A 130 -15.12 -0.51 -13.77
C LEU A 130 -15.66 -0.42 -12.33
N ALA A 131 -16.71 -1.20 -12.03
CA ALA A 131 -17.03 -1.51 -10.65
C ALA A 131 -16.09 -2.64 -10.20
N ALA A 132 -14.86 -2.29 -9.82
CA ALA A 132 -14.01 -3.20 -9.07
C ALA A 132 -14.64 -3.34 -7.67
N SER A 133 -15.17 -4.52 -7.35
CA SER A 133 -15.38 -4.87 -5.95
C SER A 133 -14.00 -4.83 -5.31
N VAL A 134 -13.76 -3.89 -4.38
CA VAL A 134 -12.52 -3.82 -3.61
C VAL A 134 -12.45 -5.11 -2.79
N VAL A 135 -11.74 -6.11 -3.29
CA VAL A 135 -11.44 -7.31 -2.53
C VAL A 135 -10.38 -6.92 -1.53
N ALA A 136 -10.65 -7.15 -0.25
CA ALA A 136 -9.70 -6.93 0.83
C ALA A 136 -8.40 -7.68 0.56
N GLU A 137 -7.27 -6.97 0.53
CA GLU A 137 -5.96 -7.60 0.44
C GLU A 137 -5.76 -8.49 1.66
N GLN A 138 -5.78 -9.80 1.46
CA GLN A 138 -5.57 -10.77 2.52
C GLN A 138 -4.08 -10.81 2.89
N PRO A 139 -3.76 -10.95 4.18
CA PRO A 139 -2.38 -11.10 4.61
C PRO A 139 -1.79 -12.40 4.07
N THR A 140 -0.49 -12.38 3.81
CA THR A 140 0.31 -13.60 3.72
C THR A 140 0.93 -13.87 5.08
N PHE A 141 0.98 -15.14 5.49
CA PHE A 141 1.49 -15.48 6.81
C PHE A 141 2.88 -16.11 6.73
N THR A 142 3.73 -15.74 7.67
CA THR A 142 4.98 -16.43 7.98
C THR A 142 4.81 -17.21 9.29
N MET A 143 5.69 -18.18 9.56
CA MET A 143 5.68 -18.92 10.82
C MET A 143 7.10 -19.24 11.26
N GLY A 144 7.39 -19.01 12.54
CA GLY A 144 8.73 -19.19 13.09
C GLY A 144 9.65 -17.98 12.88
N PRO A 145 10.86 -18.04 13.48
CA PRO A 145 11.84 -16.97 13.36
C PRO A 145 12.39 -16.86 11.93
N ALA A 146 12.68 -15.63 11.52
CA ALA A 146 13.33 -15.33 10.25
C ALA A 146 14.84 -15.67 10.28
N THR A 147 15.42 -15.76 9.07
CA THR A 147 16.87 -15.88 8.92
C THR A 147 17.50 -14.50 8.94
N GLN A 148 18.41 -14.24 9.88
CA GLN A 148 19.13 -12.98 9.94
C GLN A 148 20.03 -12.82 8.71
N THR A 149 19.89 -11.70 8.01
CA THR A 149 20.73 -11.31 6.86
C THR A 149 21.66 -10.14 7.22
N HIS A 150 21.31 -9.35 8.24
CA HIS A 150 22.12 -8.27 8.78
C HIS A 150 22.09 -8.27 10.31
N ALA A 151 23.25 -8.16 10.96
CA ALA A 151 23.35 -8.28 12.43
C ALA A 151 22.91 -7.02 13.20
N GLY A 152 22.88 -5.86 12.53
CA GLY A 152 22.54 -4.59 13.16
C GLY A 152 22.84 -3.42 12.24
N LEU A 153 21.86 -2.55 11.99
CA LEU A 153 22.03 -1.37 11.14
C LEU A 153 22.82 -0.24 11.81
N ILE A 154 22.85 -0.21 13.15
CA ILE A 154 23.59 0.79 13.94
C ILE A 154 24.44 0.11 15.01
N ASN A 155 25.64 0.67 15.25
CA ASN A 155 26.44 0.37 16.44
C ASN A 155 26.41 1.57 17.40
N CYS A 156 25.63 1.43 18.47
CA CYS A 156 25.46 2.45 19.51
C CYS A 156 26.03 1.96 20.88
N GLY A 157 27.04 1.10 20.83
CA GLY A 157 27.69 0.52 22.00
C GLY A 157 26.74 -0.35 22.85
N GLY A 158 27.15 -0.66 24.08
CA GLY A 158 26.42 -1.59 24.96
C GLY A 158 25.04 -1.12 25.46
N LYS A 159 24.59 0.09 25.06
CA LYS A 159 23.25 0.61 25.36
C LYS A 159 22.22 0.25 24.30
N SER A 160 22.67 -0.15 23.11
CA SER A 160 21.82 -0.41 21.96
C SER A 160 21.48 -1.88 21.84
N ARG A 161 20.23 -2.15 21.55
CA ARG A 161 19.76 -3.48 21.20
C ARG A 161 20.07 -3.78 19.74
N PRO A 162 20.25 -5.06 19.36
CA PRO A 162 20.55 -5.43 18.00
C PRO A 162 19.44 -4.94 17.05
N SER A 163 19.80 -4.02 16.15
CA SER A 163 18.93 -3.53 15.07
C SER A 163 19.01 -4.46 13.86
N ALA A 164 18.90 -5.77 14.12
CA ALA A 164 19.09 -6.80 13.11
C ALA A 164 18.00 -6.73 12.04
N VAL A 165 18.33 -7.23 10.84
CA VAL A 165 17.40 -7.40 9.72
C VAL A 165 17.48 -8.85 9.26
N GLY A 166 16.35 -9.41 8.86
CA GLY A 166 16.30 -10.76 8.32
C GLY A 166 15.33 -10.91 7.17
N GLU A 167 15.26 -12.14 6.69
CA GLU A 167 14.37 -12.57 5.63
C GLU A 167 13.59 -13.81 6.05
N ILE A 168 12.32 -13.86 5.66
CA ILE A 168 11.46 -15.02 5.87
C ILE A 168 10.52 -15.19 4.68
N THR A 169 10.25 -16.44 4.32
CA THR A 169 9.32 -16.76 3.23
C THR A 169 7.95 -17.10 3.81
N SER A 170 6.89 -16.46 3.31
CA SER A 170 5.51 -16.73 3.69
C SER A 170 4.99 -18.04 3.08
N GLU A 171 3.87 -18.53 3.59
CA GLU A 171 3.21 -19.76 3.17
C GLU A 171 2.85 -19.80 1.67
N ASP A 172 2.67 -18.64 1.05
CA ASP A 172 2.40 -18.49 -0.39
C ASP A 172 3.67 -18.28 -1.23
N GLY A 173 4.86 -18.39 -0.63
CA GLY A 173 6.15 -18.32 -1.30
C GLY A 173 6.74 -16.92 -1.50
N ARG A 174 6.13 -15.87 -0.93
CA ARG A 174 6.71 -14.51 -0.98
C ARG A 174 7.80 -14.34 0.06
N MET A 175 8.86 -13.64 -0.29
CA MET A 175 9.93 -13.28 0.63
C MET A 175 9.62 -11.93 1.28
N TRP A 176 9.83 -11.83 2.58
CA TRP A 176 9.65 -10.64 3.39
C TRP A 176 10.96 -10.27 4.09
N VAL A 177 11.31 -8.98 4.05
CA VAL A 177 12.36 -8.40 4.89
C VAL A 177 11.73 -7.98 6.21
N VAL A 178 12.32 -8.41 7.32
CA VAL A 178 11.79 -8.17 8.67
C VAL A 178 12.83 -7.43 9.55
N PRO A 179 12.42 -6.46 10.39
CA PRO A 179 11.02 -6.05 10.61
C PRO A 179 10.41 -5.28 9.42
N ALA A 180 11.24 -4.61 8.61
CA ALA A 180 10.79 -3.99 7.37
C ALA A 180 11.92 -3.67 6.40
N GLN A 181 11.58 -3.57 5.11
CA GLN A 181 12.44 -2.89 4.13
C GLN A 181 12.54 -1.39 4.48
N ASN A 182 13.77 -0.90 4.59
CA ASN A 182 14.09 0.43 5.06
C ASN A 182 15.20 1.09 4.22
N ASN A 183 15.39 2.39 4.46
CA ASN A 183 16.35 3.27 3.82
C ASN A 183 17.44 3.76 4.79
N TYR A 184 17.63 3.08 5.93
CA TYR A 184 18.52 3.56 6.99
C TYR A 184 19.93 3.82 6.49
N GLU A 185 20.54 2.95 5.70
CA GLU A 185 21.94 3.11 5.30
C GLU A 185 22.15 4.25 4.30
N MET A 186 21.15 4.58 3.48
CA MET A 186 21.30 5.47 2.32
C MET A 186 20.69 6.87 2.53
N ALA A 187 19.65 6.98 3.37
CA ALA A 187 18.89 8.22 3.50
C ALA A 187 19.56 9.25 4.44
N PRO A 188 19.26 10.55 4.27
CA PRO A 188 19.66 11.58 5.23
C PRO A 188 19.14 11.25 6.63
N LYS A 189 19.97 11.44 7.65
CA LYS A 189 19.57 11.26 9.06
C LYS A 189 18.91 12.54 9.56
N ALA A 190 17.86 12.41 10.38
CA ALA A 190 17.30 13.55 11.09
C ALA A 190 18.33 14.16 12.06
N GLY A 191 18.17 15.44 12.37
CA GLY A 191 18.98 16.11 13.39
C GLY A 191 18.60 15.63 14.80
N ASP A 192 19.56 15.69 15.72
CA ASP A 192 19.37 15.23 17.09
C ASP A 192 18.82 16.34 18.01
N LEU A 193 17.76 16.02 18.74
CA LEU A 193 17.43 16.70 20.01
C LEU A 193 18.06 15.93 21.17
N PHE A 194 17.89 14.60 21.18
CA PHE A 194 18.48 13.71 22.17
C PHE A 194 18.83 12.38 21.52
N ASN A 195 20.12 12.09 21.38
CA ASN A 195 20.64 10.87 20.78
C ASN A 195 21.90 10.41 21.51
N GLU A 196 21.77 9.33 22.29
CA GLU A 196 22.88 8.76 23.06
C GLU A 196 23.82 7.86 22.22
N CYS A 197 23.57 7.71 20.92
CA CYS A 197 24.38 6.95 19.98
C CYS A 197 25.53 7.76 19.36
N GLY A 198 26.09 8.69 20.13
CA GLY A 198 27.13 9.62 19.67
C GLY A 198 26.60 10.89 19.03
N GLY A 199 25.28 11.13 19.09
CA GLY A 199 24.64 12.36 18.62
C GLY A 199 24.57 13.46 19.69
N LYS A 200 23.79 14.52 19.41
CA LYS A 200 23.55 15.59 20.39
C LYS A 200 22.61 15.12 21.51
N VAL A 201 22.87 15.58 22.73
CA VAL A 201 22.04 15.30 23.92
C VAL A 201 21.65 16.62 24.58
N LEU A 202 20.59 17.25 24.07
CA LEU A 202 20.09 18.52 24.59
C LEU A 202 19.27 18.31 25.88
N LYS A 203 19.29 19.31 26.78
CA LYS A 203 18.52 19.25 28.03
C LYS A 203 17.12 19.83 27.88
N SER A 204 16.93 20.70 26.89
CA SER A 204 15.64 21.25 26.48
C SER A 204 15.75 21.91 25.09
N LEU A 205 14.63 22.38 24.55
CA LEU A 205 14.66 23.16 23.30
C LEU A 205 15.41 24.49 23.41
N ALA A 206 15.64 25.02 24.62
CA ALA A 206 16.43 26.24 24.79
C ALA A 206 17.92 26.05 24.38
N ASP A 207 18.41 24.81 24.38
CA ASP A 207 19.76 24.48 23.94
C ASP A 207 19.87 24.30 22.41
N LEU A 208 18.73 24.31 21.69
CA LEU A 208 18.68 24.07 20.26
C LEU A 208 18.99 25.35 19.48
N ASN A 209 19.99 25.29 18.61
CA ASN A 209 20.22 26.28 17.57
C ASN A 209 19.74 25.74 16.22
N LEU A 210 18.63 26.29 15.71
CA LEU A 210 18.04 25.85 14.43
C LEU A 210 19.00 26.02 13.24
N ASN A 211 19.93 27.00 13.29
CA ASN A 211 20.90 27.21 12.21
C ASN A 211 21.89 26.05 12.05
N ASP A 212 22.03 25.20 13.07
CA ASP A 212 22.89 24.02 13.01
C ASP A 212 22.14 22.80 12.43
N VAL A 213 20.83 22.93 12.17
CA VAL A 213 19.99 21.88 11.58
C VAL A 213 19.90 22.10 10.08
N THR A 214 20.36 21.11 9.31
CA THR A 214 20.32 21.15 7.85
C THR A 214 18.87 21.22 7.35
N VAL A 215 18.61 22.12 6.40
CA VAL A 215 17.31 22.24 5.74
C VAL A 215 17.30 21.33 4.51
N MET A 216 16.44 20.32 4.55
CA MET A 216 16.26 19.35 3.47
C MET A 216 15.35 19.91 2.37
N ASP A 217 15.56 19.48 1.12
CA ASP A 217 14.72 19.87 0.00
C ASP A 217 13.62 18.83 -0.25
N ALA A 218 12.36 19.24 -0.12
CA ALA A 218 11.18 18.43 -0.45
C ALA A 218 10.31 19.10 -1.54
N GLY A 219 10.90 19.96 -2.37
CA GLY A 219 10.28 20.52 -3.57
C GLY A 219 9.34 21.69 -3.30
N GLY A 220 9.88 22.81 -2.82
CA GLY A 220 9.14 24.06 -2.64
C GLY A 220 9.95 25.13 -1.90
N GLU A 221 9.29 26.20 -1.47
CA GLU A 221 9.97 27.36 -0.86
C GLU A 221 9.59 27.63 0.60
N GLU A 222 8.42 27.18 1.07
CA GLU A 222 8.01 27.36 2.47
C GLU A 222 8.83 26.43 3.37
N GLU A 223 9.40 26.98 4.44
CA GLU A 223 10.21 26.22 5.38
C GLU A 223 9.36 25.72 6.56
N PHE A 224 9.61 24.47 6.92
CA PHE A 224 8.96 23.78 8.02
C PHE A 224 9.99 23.17 8.96
N THR A 225 9.62 23.09 10.23
CA THR A 225 10.35 22.34 11.26
C THR A 225 9.43 21.27 11.84
N VAL A 226 9.92 20.05 11.97
CA VAL A 226 9.21 18.99 12.67
C VAL A 226 10.08 18.42 13.77
N TYR A 227 9.47 18.23 14.93
CA TYR A 227 10.04 17.55 16.08
C TYR A 227 9.36 16.19 16.20
N LEU A 228 10.14 15.10 16.33
CA LEU A 228 9.61 13.74 16.42
C LEU A 228 10.21 12.99 17.61
N PHE A 229 9.36 12.26 18.31
CA PHE A 229 9.77 11.19 19.24
C PHE A 229 9.12 9.87 18.76
N PRO A 230 9.92 8.95 18.21
CA PRO A 230 9.45 7.67 17.71
C PRO A 230 9.79 6.51 18.67
N ASP A 231 8.91 5.51 18.71
CA ASP A 231 9.10 4.20 19.30
C ASP A 231 8.90 3.15 18.16
N ASN A 232 9.91 2.74 17.39
CA ASN A 232 11.31 3.17 17.40
C ASN A 232 11.75 3.93 16.15
N TYR A 233 11.65 3.35 14.95
CA TYR A 233 12.27 3.91 13.75
C TYR A 233 11.25 4.59 12.84
N PHE A 234 11.63 5.72 12.22
CA PHE A 234 10.82 6.38 11.20
C PHE A 234 11.55 6.69 9.90
N GLU A 235 10.77 6.77 8.81
CA GLU A 235 11.16 7.42 7.55
C GLU A 235 10.13 8.50 7.22
N LEU A 236 10.57 9.76 7.15
CA LEU A 236 9.72 10.91 6.87
C LEU A 236 9.75 11.26 5.38
N TYR A 237 8.58 11.24 4.76
CA TYR A 237 8.35 11.68 3.40
C TYR A 237 7.47 12.92 3.38
N VAL A 238 7.84 13.91 2.55
CA VAL A 238 7.05 15.11 2.29
C VAL A 238 6.83 15.22 0.80
N ASN A 239 5.57 15.33 0.37
CA ASN A 239 5.17 15.33 -1.04
C ASN A 239 5.76 14.14 -1.83
N GLY A 240 5.97 13.03 -1.12
CA GLY A 240 6.56 11.79 -1.64
C GLY A 240 8.06 11.83 -1.94
N ILE A 241 8.80 12.78 -1.35
CA ILE A 241 10.26 12.83 -1.30
C ILE A 241 10.71 12.37 0.10
N LEU A 242 11.66 11.44 0.17
CA LEU A 242 12.25 11.00 1.44
C LEU A 242 13.18 12.10 1.98
N VAL A 243 12.76 12.73 3.08
CA VAL A 243 13.42 13.91 3.64
C VAL A 243 14.46 13.51 4.67
N ALA A 244 14.11 12.60 5.57
CA ALA A 244 14.98 12.11 6.63
C ALA A 244 14.52 10.76 7.17
N VAL A 245 15.44 10.03 7.76
CA VAL A 245 15.18 8.84 8.56
C VAL A 245 15.71 9.03 9.98
N ASP A 246 15.19 8.26 10.91
CA ASP A 246 15.68 8.25 12.28
C ASP A 246 17.19 7.91 12.35
N PRO A 247 18.02 8.67 13.08
CA PRO A 247 19.39 8.28 13.37
C PRO A 247 19.55 7.02 14.23
N VAL A 248 18.54 6.64 15.03
CA VAL A 248 18.59 5.47 15.91
C VAL A 248 17.49 4.48 15.54
N VAL A 249 17.88 3.25 15.23
CA VAL A 249 16.95 2.25 14.67
C VAL A 249 16.08 1.56 15.70
N PHE A 250 16.62 1.30 16.90
CA PHE A 250 15.92 0.54 17.91
C PHE A 250 16.02 1.21 19.28
N THR A 251 17.19 1.14 19.91
CA THR A 251 17.42 1.72 21.23
C THR A 251 18.86 2.23 21.35
N PRO A 252 19.14 3.14 22.30
CA PRO A 252 18.24 3.83 23.21
C PRO A 252 17.26 4.77 22.49
N PHE A 253 16.14 5.07 23.16
CA PHE A 253 15.14 6.05 22.70
C PHE A 253 15.76 7.41 22.42
N ASN A 254 15.42 8.01 21.29
CA ASN A 254 15.89 9.32 20.87
C ASN A 254 14.73 10.26 20.54
N SER A 255 15.05 11.54 20.36
CA SER A 255 14.15 12.52 19.76
C SER A 255 14.91 13.35 18.75
N THR A 256 14.19 13.76 17.72
CA THR A 256 14.79 14.28 16.49
C THR A 256 14.12 15.56 16.02
N ILE A 257 14.82 16.28 15.17
CA ILE A 257 14.35 17.46 14.47
C ILE A 257 14.68 17.34 12.98
N VAL A 258 13.73 17.70 12.13
CA VAL A 258 13.93 17.83 10.69
C VAL A 258 13.47 19.22 10.25
N ARG A 259 14.30 19.92 9.48
CA ARG A 259 13.91 21.12 8.75
C ARG A 259 13.82 20.79 7.28
N PHE A 260 12.79 21.29 6.60
CA PHE A 260 12.64 21.06 5.16
C PHE A 260 11.92 22.20 4.46
N LYS A 261 12.07 22.28 3.13
CA LYS A 261 11.29 23.17 2.27
C LYS A 261 10.31 22.40 1.41
N ALA A 262 9.07 22.87 1.32
CA ALA A 262 8.02 22.27 0.48
C ALA A 262 6.92 23.28 0.16
N ASP A 263 6.10 22.99 -0.84
CA ASP A 263 4.90 23.76 -1.13
C ASP A 263 3.63 23.05 -0.60
N ARG A 264 2.66 23.84 -0.15
CA ARG A 264 1.33 23.37 0.24
C ARG A 264 0.45 23.03 -0.97
N PRO A 265 -0.52 22.11 -0.84
CA PRO A 265 -0.79 21.29 0.34
C PRO A 265 0.33 20.27 0.59
N LEU A 266 0.70 20.08 1.86
CA LEU A 266 1.68 19.08 2.25
C LEU A 266 1.02 17.71 2.32
N THR A 267 1.55 16.73 1.61
CA THR A 267 1.34 15.31 1.93
C THR A 267 2.49 14.83 2.79
N ILE A 268 2.20 14.63 4.07
CA ILE A 268 3.14 14.08 5.04
C ILE A 268 2.87 12.57 5.14
N ALA A 269 3.90 11.78 4.91
CA ALA A 269 3.84 10.32 4.97
C ALA A 269 5.00 9.82 5.84
N ILE A 270 4.71 8.97 6.83
CA ILE A 270 5.72 8.46 7.75
C ILE A 270 5.63 6.94 7.80
N LYS A 271 6.72 6.25 7.45
CA LYS A 271 6.84 4.81 7.68
C LYS A 271 7.41 4.63 9.08
N MET A 272 6.68 3.92 9.93
CA MET A 272 7.11 3.57 11.27
C MET A 272 7.43 2.09 11.35
N VAL A 273 8.52 1.76 12.05
CA VAL A 273 8.94 0.38 12.31
C VAL A 273 9.18 0.25 13.81
N ASP A 274 8.36 -0.58 14.46
CA ASP A 274 8.66 -1.12 15.79
C ASP A 274 9.68 -2.26 15.59
N TRP A 275 10.85 -2.13 16.21
CA TRP A 275 11.98 -2.99 15.89
C TRP A 275 11.97 -4.24 16.77
N GLU A 276 12.50 -5.34 16.23
CA GLU A 276 12.42 -6.65 16.88
C GLU A 276 13.81 -7.28 17.04
N GLU A 277 14.03 -8.06 18.12
CA GLU A 277 15.24 -8.87 18.30
C GLU A 277 15.03 -10.31 17.83
N THR A 278 13.81 -10.83 18.02
CA THR A 278 13.40 -12.13 17.48
C THR A 278 12.76 -11.91 16.12
N LEU A 279 13.61 -11.86 15.09
CA LEU A 279 13.22 -11.53 13.72
C LEU A 279 12.05 -12.37 13.21
N GLY A 280 11.10 -11.72 12.54
CA GLY A 280 9.90 -12.31 11.97
C GLY A 280 8.79 -12.58 12.98
N LEU A 281 8.98 -12.19 14.25
CA LEU A 281 8.03 -12.45 15.33
C LEU A 281 7.64 -11.24 16.18
N GLY A 282 8.17 -10.04 15.96
CA GLY A 282 7.79 -8.81 16.66
C GLY A 282 8.11 -8.87 18.16
N MET A 283 9.16 -9.61 18.53
CA MET A 283 9.48 -9.89 19.92
C MET A 283 10.88 -9.48 20.31
N GLU A 284 11.02 -9.21 21.60
CA GLU A 284 12.12 -8.53 22.20
C GLU A 284 12.45 -9.19 23.56
N SER A 285 13.73 -9.14 23.95
CA SER A 285 14.22 -9.59 25.26
C SER A 285 13.91 -8.54 26.32
N ASN A 286 12.88 -8.79 27.12
CA ASN A 286 12.46 -7.87 28.18
C ASN A 286 11.72 -8.64 29.29
N ARG A 287 11.66 -8.07 30.50
CA ARG A 287 10.97 -8.64 31.67
C ARG A 287 11.31 -10.12 31.95
N GLY A 288 12.55 -10.53 31.68
CA GLY A 288 13.04 -11.90 31.90
C GLY A 288 12.61 -12.94 30.85
N THR A 289 12.04 -12.53 29.71
CA THR A 289 11.66 -13.41 28.61
C THR A 289 12.19 -12.87 27.27
N LYS A 290 12.42 -13.77 26.29
CA LYS A 290 12.71 -13.40 24.89
C LYS A 290 11.44 -13.23 24.04
N PHE A 291 10.28 -13.45 24.63
CA PHE A 291 8.98 -13.45 23.96
C PHE A 291 8.11 -12.28 24.42
N HIS A 292 8.71 -11.13 24.73
CA HIS A 292 7.97 -9.92 25.00
C HIS A 292 7.66 -9.25 23.66
N ALA A 293 6.41 -8.88 23.38
CA ALA A 293 6.15 -7.94 22.29
C ALA A 293 6.50 -6.54 22.78
N GLY A 294 7.26 -5.79 21.96
CA GLY A 294 7.50 -4.36 22.18
C GLY A 294 6.23 -3.56 21.90
N ASP A 295 6.24 -2.29 22.24
CA ASP A 295 5.22 -1.34 21.81
C ASP A 295 5.83 -0.28 20.92
N GLY A 296 5.08 0.12 19.90
CA GLY A 296 5.45 1.21 19.00
C GLY A 296 4.88 2.55 19.43
N GLY A 297 4.94 3.53 18.53
CA GLY A 297 4.27 4.82 18.69
C GLY A 297 5.02 5.97 18.04
N LEU A 298 4.28 7.01 17.66
CA LEU A 298 4.86 8.26 17.20
C LEU A 298 4.14 9.44 17.84
N VAL A 299 4.91 10.40 18.35
CA VAL A 299 4.43 11.75 18.61
C VAL A 299 5.27 12.75 17.80
N ALA A 300 4.61 13.67 17.11
CA ALA A 300 5.29 14.67 16.31
C ALA A 300 4.53 16.01 16.25
N HIS A 301 5.30 17.09 16.13
CA HIS A 301 4.80 18.45 16.05
C HIS A 301 5.49 19.18 14.89
N PHE A 302 4.68 19.61 13.92
CA PHE A 302 5.09 20.34 12.73
C PHE A 302 4.81 21.84 12.90
N GLN A 303 5.80 22.67 12.60
CA GLN A 303 5.73 24.12 12.67
C GLN A 303 6.15 24.77 11.36
N ASP A 304 5.61 25.94 11.06
CA ASP A 304 6.10 26.80 9.98
C ASP A 304 7.39 27.54 10.39
N ALA A 305 7.99 28.29 9.48
CA ALA A 305 9.18 29.10 9.74
C ALA A 305 9.02 30.16 10.85
N LYS A 306 7.78 30.46 11.27
CA LYS A 306 7.46 31.40 12.36
C LYS A 306 7.22 30.69 13.69
N GLY A 307 7.37 29.36 13.73
CA GLY A 307 7.11 28.54 14.91
C GLY A 307 5.61 28.32 15.18
N GLN A 308 4.73 28.60 14.23
CA GLN A 308 3.31 28.34 14.37
C GLN A 308 3.03 26.88 14.06
N THR A 309 2.21 26.22 14.90
CA THR A 309 1.78 24.85 14.69
C THR A 309 1.03 24.71 13.36
N VAL A 310 1.56 23.84 12.49
CA VAL A 310 1.00 23.48 11.18
C VAL A 310 0.23 22.16 11.28
N ALA A 311 0.75 21.21 12.04
CA ALA A 311 0.10 19.95 12.37
C ALA A 311 0.72 19.36 13.66
N ILE A 312 -0.06 18.54 14.34
CA ILE A 312 0.38 17.66 15.43
C ILE A 312 -0.11 16.25 15.11
N THR A 313 0.49 15.24 15.73
CA THR A 313 -0.06 13.88 15.72
C THR A 313 -1.32 13.83 16.59
N ASP A 314 -2.41 13.33 16.01
CA ASP A 314 -3.74 13.19 16.60
C ASP A 314 -4.55 12.16 15.79
N ASP A 315 -5.81 11.92 16.18
CA ASP A 315 -6.72 11.00 15.48
C ASP A 315 -7.10 11.42 14.05
N THR A 316 -6.68 12.62 13.61
CA THR A 316 -6.96 13.13 12.26
C THR A 316 -5.95 12.65 11.22
N TRP A 317 -4.94 11.88 11.63
CA TRP A 317 -4.03 11.14 10.78
C TRP A 317 -4.67 9.83 10.28
N LYS A 318 -4.17 9.33 9.15
CA LYS A 318 -4.44 7.97 8.68
C LYS A 318 -3.33 7.04 9.16
N ALA A 319 -3.69 5.84 9.61
CA ALA A 319 -2.72 4.82 10.01
C ALA A 319 -3.11 3.45 9.47
N GLN A 320 -2.16 2.69 8.92
CA GLN A 320 -2.43 1.35 8.41
C GLN A 320 -1.24 0.42 8.70
N THR A 321 -1.51 -0.73 9.31
CA THR A 321 -0.52 -1.79 9.56
C THR A 321 -0.21 -2.61 8.31
N PHE A 322 1.05 -3.00 8.14
CA PHE A 322 1.55 -3.86 7.05
C PHE A 322 2.37 -5.06 7.55
N TYR A 323 2.66 -5.12 8.84
CA TYR A 323 3.31 -6.25 9.49
C TYR A 323 2.76 -6.35 10.91
N THR A 324 2.09 -7.45 11.23
CA THR A 324 1.53 -7.71 12.58
C THR A 324 2.10 -8.99 13.15
N SER A 325 2.69 -8.90 14.35
CA SER A 325 3.35 -10.01 15.02
C SER A 325 3.55 -9.73 16.52
N PRO A 326 3.63 -10.72 17.42
CA PRO A 326 3.39 -12.17 17.26
C PRO A 326 1.92 -12.61 17.24
N ILE A 327 1.53 -13.43 16.27
CA ILE A 327 0.18 -14.00 16.16
C ILE A 327 0.20 -15.51 16.43
N VAL A 328 -0.41 -15.95 17.53
CA VAL A 328 -0.57 -17.37 17.90
C VAL A 328 -1.85 -17.98 17.32
N ASN A 329 -2.94 -17.21 17.34
CA ASN A 329 -4.25 -17.54 16.81
C ASN A 329 -4.66 -16.47 15.80
N ARG A 330 -4.50 -16.79 14.51
CA ARG A 330 -4.80 -15.88 13.39
C ARG A 330 -6.26 -15.40 13.34
N ARG A 331 -7.20 -16.03 14.07
CA ARG A 331 -8.60 -15.58 14.16
C ARG A 331 -8.78 -14.25 14.91
N CYS A 332 -7.78 -13.80 15.65
CA CYS A 332 -7.81 -12.48 16.28
C CYS A 332 -7.71 -11.34 15.25
N LEU A 333 -7.10 -11.61 14.09
CA LEU A 333 -6.91 -10.63 13.03
C LEU A 333 -8.16 -10.54 12.17
N VAL A 334 -8.75 -9.35 12.10
CA VAL A 334 -9.95 -9.08 11.30
C VAL A 334 -9.56 -8.25 10.09
N VAL A 335 -9.76 -8.82 8.90
CA VAL A 335 -9.47 -8.15 7.62
C VAL A 335 -10.77 -7.98 6.84
N SER A 336 -11.18 -6.74 6.61
CA SER A 336 -12.43 -6.42 5.93
C SER A 336 -12.27 -5.16 5.08
N SER A 337 -12.51 -5.28 3.77
CA SER A 337 -12.16 -4.23 2.81
C SER A 337 -10.70 -3.78 2.99
N SER A 338 -10.43 -2.53 3.34
CA SER A 338 -9.11 -1.98 3.65
C SER A 338 -8.71 -2.11 5.12
N LEU A 339 -9.64 -2.43 6.02
CA LEU A 339 -9.35 -2.54 7.45
C LEU A 339 -8.49 -3.78 7.71
N ARG A 340 -7.40 -3.57 8.47
CA ARG A 340 -6.51 -4.60 9.00
C ARG A 340 -6.46 -4.37 10.52
N ASP A 341 -7.37 -5.03 11.24
CA ASP A 341 -7.58 -4.80 12.66
C ASP A 341 -7.01 -5.96 13.48
N SER A 342 -6.04 -5.63 14.32
CA SER A 342 -5.32 -6.54 15.20
C SER A 342 -5.60 -6.26 16.69
N SER A 343 -6.55 -5.37 17.04
CA SER A 343 -6.86 -4.98 18.43
C SER A 343 -7.25 -6.16 19.33
N ALA A 344 -7.78 -7.25 18.76
CA ALA A 344 -8.13 -8.47 19.48
C ALA A 344 -6.94 -9.43 19.70
N CYS A 345 -5.74 -9.10 19.20
CA CYS A 345 -4.59 -9.99 19.21
C CYS A 345 -3.72 -9.89 20.49
N ASP A 346 -3.86 -8.87 21.33
CA ASP A 346 -2.91 -8.57 22.44
C ASP A 346 -2.91 -9.60 23.58
N LYS A 347 -3.97 -10.39 23.70
CA LYS A 347 -4.15 -11.32 24.83
C LYS A 347 -3.49 -12.68 24.60
N GLN A 348 -2.67 -12.79 23.56
CA GLN A 348 -2.05 -14.04 23.16
C GLN A 348 -0.75 -14.27 23.92
N LYS A 349 -0.51 -15.54 24.31
CA LYS A 349 0.72 -15.93 24.98
C LYS A 349 1.58 -16.75 24.02
N VAL A 350 2.75 -16.23 23.69
CA VAL A 350 3.77 -16.98 22.96
C VAL A 350 4.45 -17.97 23.91
N THR A 351 4.40 -19.25 23.55
CA THR A 351 5.07 -20.35 24.28
C THR A 351 6.10 -21.08 23.44
N ASP A 352 6.01 -20.98 22.10
CA ASP A 352 6.90 -21.60 21.14
C ASP A 352 7.03 -20.71 19.91
N ALA A 353 8.18 -20.03 19.78
CA ALA A 353 8.47 -19.15 18.64
C ALA A 353 8.29 -19.84 17.29
N LYS A 354 8.55 -21.16 17.18
CA LYS A 354 8.42 -21.89 15.91
C LYS A 354 6.97 -22.10 15.47
N LYS A 355 6.01 -21.93 16.38
CA LYS A 355 4.56 -22.05 16.13
C LYS A 355 3.84 -20.71 16.16
N THR A 356 4.59 -19.62 16.33
CA THR A 356 4.06 -18.26 16.26
C THR A 356 4.15 -17.79 14.80
N SER A 357 3.12 -17.08 14.37
CA SER A 357 3.02 -16.54 13.01
C SER A 357 3.08 -15.02 13.01
N ALA A 358 3.28 -14.46 11.83
CA ALA A 358 3.09 -13.04 11.57
C ALA A 358 2.29 -12.84 10.29
N ALA A 359 1.56 -11.73 10.22
CA ALA A 359 0.78 -11.31 9.05
C ALA A 359 1.51 -10.19 8.30
N HIS A 360 1.59 -10.31 6.98
CA HIS A 360 2.27 -9.34 6.11
C HIS A 360 1.37 -8.89 4.98
N TRP A 361 1.46 -7.60 4.61
CA TRP A 361 0.80 -7.01 3.46
C TRP A 361 1.80 -6.24 2.60
N THR A 362 1.52 -6.17 1.30
CA THR A 362 2.42 -5.45 0.39
C THR A 362 2.27 -3.94 0.60
N VAL A 363 3.39 -3.24 0.68
CA VAL A 363 3.41 -1.78 0.68
C VAL A 363 3.42 -1.31 -0.78
N ALA A 364 2.40 -0.52 -1.18
CA ALA A 364 2.35 0.06 -2.51
C ALA A 364 3.54 1.02 -2.73
N GLU A 365 4.22 0.97 -3.88
CA GLU A 365 5.43 1.77 -4.12
C GLU A 365 5.20 3.28 -4.04
N ASP A 366 3.99 3.75 -4.36
CA ASP A 366 3.59 5.15 -4.41
C ASP A 366 2.81 5.61 -3.16
N TRP A 367 2.76 4.78 -2.11
CA TRP A 367 1.99 5.04 -0.88
C TRP A 367 2.29 6.39 -0.23
N MET A 368 3.46 7.00 -0.48
CA MET A 368 3.90 8.29 0.09
C MET A 368 3.56 9.49 -0.80
N LYS A 369 3.05 9.28 -2.03
CA LYS A 369 2.81 10.34 -3.01
C LYS A 369 1.54 11.14 -2.69
N PRO A 370 1.45 12.41 -3.15
CA PRO A 370 0.26 13.24 -2.93
C PRO A 370 -1.03 12.71 -3.54
N ASN A 371 -0.94 11.98 -4.65
CA ASN A 371 -2.09 11.43 -5.38
C ASN A 371 -2.48 10.01 -4.95
N PHE A 372 -1.82 9.44 -3.94
CA PHE A 372 -2.20 8.13 -3.40
C PHE A 372 -3.55 8.23 -2.70
N ASP A 373 -4.46 7.31 -3.02
CA ASP A 373 -5.80 7.25 -2.42
C ASP A 373 -5.76 6.48 -1.09
N ASP A 374 -5.66 7.22 0.01
CA ASP A 374 -5.74 6.72 1.39
C ASP A 374 -7.15 6.86 2.00
N SER A 375 -8.18 7.13 1.19
CA SER A 375 -9.55 7.34 1.69
C SER A 375 -10.09 6.13 2.45
N ALA A 376 -9.61 4.94 2.11
CA ALA A 376 -9.98 3.68 2.72
C ALA A 376 -9.16 3.34 3.99
N TRP A 377 -8.07 4.08 4.29
CA TRP A 377 -7.27 3.84 5.49
C TRP A 377 -8.03 4.31 6.74
N PRO A 378 -7.95 3.57 7.86
CA PRO A 378 -8.57 3.99 9.10
C PRO A 378 -7.86 5.24 9.66
N ALA A 379 -8.57 5.97 10.52
CA ALA A 379 -7.96 6.98 11.36
C ALA A 379 -6.92 6.33 12.28
N ALA A 380 -5.92 7.10 12.68
CA ALA A 380 -4.96 6.67 13.69
C ALA A 380 -5.65 6.54 15.04
N GLU A 381 -5.25 5.55 15.83
CA GLU A 381 -5.62 5.49 17.25
C GLU A 381 -4.66 6.34 18.06
N THR A 382 -5.18 7.01 19.10
CA THR A 382 -4.38 7.82 20.01
C THR A 382 -4.10 7.08 21.32
N PHE A 383 -2.90 7.25 21.83
CA PHE A 383 -2.40 6.60 23.03
C PHE A 383 -1.85 7.63 24.01
N THR A 384 -2.02 7.38 25.31
CA THR A 384 -1.53 8.29 26.34
C THR A 384 -0.04 8.09 26.60
N ASN A 385 0.62 9.13 27.11
CA ASN A 385 2.02 9.07 27.58
C ASN A 385 2.26 7.94 28.61
N ASP A 386 1.21 7.59 29.37
CA ASP A 386 1.26 6.50 30.35
C ASP A 386 1.16 5.12 29.69
N THR A 387 0.39 5.00 28.61
CA THR A 387 0.27 3.78 27.82
C THR A 387 1.60 3.42 27.15
N VAL A 388 2.22 4.40 26.48
CA VAL A 388 3.52 4.25 25.79
C VAL A 388 4.69 4.21 26.78
N GLY A 389 4.49 4.70 28.02
CA GLY A 389 5.51 4.58 29.07
C GLY A 389 6.70 5.53 28.94
N VAL A 390 6.46 6.78 28.52
CA VAL A 390 7.54 7.76 28.25
C VAL A 390 8.09 8.50 29.48
N LYS A 391 7.48 8.31 30.66
CA LYS A 391 7.82 9.04 31.90
C LYS A 391 9.29 8.97 32.34
N ASN A 392 10.02 7.93 31.93
CA ASN A 392 11.45 7.74 32.26
C ASN A 392 12.39 8.00 31.07
N LYS A 393 11.87 8.48 29.94
CA LYS A 393 12.63 8.70 28.70
C LYS A 393 13.03 10.17 28.61
N LYS A 394 14.30 10.48 28.83
CA LYS A 394 14.81 11.87 28.73
C LYS A 394 14.63 12.45 27.32
N SER A 395 14.71 11.61 26.29
CA SER A 395 14.41 11.96 24.91
C SER A 395 13.00 12.51 24.71
N TYR A 396 12.04 12.16 25.56
CA TYR A 396 10.70 12.76 25.58
C TYR A 396 10.60 13.88 26.64
N MET A 397 10.94 13.55 27.88
CA MET A 397 10.71 14.42 29.06
C MET A 397 11.48 15.75 29.03
N ASN A 398 12.57 15.85 28.27
CA ASN A 398 13.31 17.10 28.10
C ASN A 398 12.58 18.11 27.18
N PHE A 399 11.59 17.66 26.39
CA PHE A 399 10.96 18.43 25.32
C PHE A 399 9.43 18.42 25.40
N LEU A 400 8.89 18.44 26.63
CA LEU A 400 7.44 18.54 26.87
C LEU A 400 6.85 19.84 26.30
N ASP A 401 7.67 20.88 26.14
CA ASP A 401 7.27 22.15 25.52
C ASP A 401 6.96 22.05 24.02
N VAL A 402 7.26 20.91 23.38
CA VAL A 402 6.87 20.62 22.00
C VAL A 402 6.02 19.37 21.84
N PHE A 403 6.23 18.33 22.64
CA PHE A 403 5.44 17.09 22.55
C PHE A 403 4.18 17.09 23.40
N ASP A 404 4.18 17.78 24.56
CA ASP A 404 3.08 17.78 25.57
C ASP A 404 2.70 19.24 25.90
N ALA A 405 2.68 20.08 24.86
CA ALA A 405 2.48 21.51 25.04
C ALA A 405 1.00 21.79 25.23
N LYS A 406 0.60 22.45 26.33
CA LYS A 406 -0.81 22.75 26.68
C LYS A 406 -1.70 23.33 25.55
N ARG A 407 -1.12 23.98 24.53
CA ARG A 407 -1.84 24.59 23.40
C ARG A 407 -1.60 23.90 22.04
N ALA A 408 -0.77 22.86 22.03
CA ALA A 408 -0.39 22.05 20.86
C ALA A 408 0.05 20.68 21.38
N ASP A 409 -0.86 20.03 22.12
CA ASP A 409 -0.61 18.77 22.83
C ASP A 409 -0.70 17.64 21.81
N ALA A 410 0.46 17.13 21.40
CA ALA A 410 0.55 16.11 20.38
C ALA A 410 0.31 14.74 21.02
N GLU A 411 -0.57 13.95 20.44
CA GLU A 411 -0.89 12.62 20.95
C GLU A 411 0.06 11.58 20.31
N PHE A 412 0.36 10.52 21.06
CA PHE A 412 0.97 9.35 20.44
C PHE A 412 -0.05 8.70 19.52
N ILE A 413 0.34 8.43 18.27
CA ILE A 413 -0.51 7.79 17.28
C ILE A 413 0.08 6.47 16.79
N TRP A 414 -0.80 5.52 16.49
CA TRP A 414 -0.46 4.25 15.84
C TRP A 414 -1.65 3.69 15.05
N SER A 415 -1.55 2.44 14.56
CA SER A 415 -2.71 1.66 14.10
C SER A 415 -3.50 1.07 15.28
N SER A 416 -4.43 0.15 15.01
CA SER A 416 -5.34 -0.46 15.99
C SER A 416 -4.68 -1.20 17.16
N ASN A 417 -3.35 -1.35 17.13
CA ASN A 417 -2.63 -2.16 18.06
C ASN A 417 -1.20 -1.63 18.25
N LEU A 418 -1.00 -0.92 19.35
CA LEU A 418 0.30 -0.36 19.74
C LEU A 418 1.40 -1.42 19.89
N VAL A 419 1.03 -2.67 20.21
CA VAL A 419 1.97 -3.71 20.69
C VAL A 419 2.33 -4.73 19.60
N LEU A 420 1.44 -5.03 18.66
CA LEU A 420 1.69 -6.06 17.65
C LEU A 420 1.82 -5.54 16.22
N ASP A 421 1.42 -4.31 15.92
CA ASP A 421 1.60 -3.77 14.58
C ASP A 421 3.02 -3.20 14.44
N ASN A 422 3.92 -3.96 13.82
CA ASN A 422 5.35 -3.68 13.78
C ASN A 422 5.78 -2.82 12.56
N LEU A 423 4.96 -2.74 11.51
CA LEU A 423 5.16 -1.83 10.38
C LEU A 423 3.86 -1.05 10.16
N VAL A 424 3.89 0.25 10.44
CA VAL A 424 2.73 1.12 10.30
C VAL A 424 3.07 2.28 9.36
N LEU A 425 2.17 2.56 8.42
CA LEU A 425 2.27 3.72 7.55
C LEU A 425 1.27 4.77 8.02
N LEU A 426 1.78 5.98 8.25
CA LEU A 426 1.01 7.14 8.71
C LEU A 426 0.92 8.16 7.58
N ARG A 427 -0.25 8.78 7.38
CA ARG A 427 -0.46 9.81 6.35
C ARG A 427 -1.31 10.97 6.85
N LYS A 428 -0.95 12.18 6.42
CA LYS A 428 -1.71 13.42 6.68
C LYS A 428 -1.57 14.39 5.52
N THR A 429 -2.67 15.04 5.15
CA THR A 429 -2.65 16.19 4.26
C THR A 429 -2.86 17.47 5.05
N VAL A 430 -1.98 18.45 4.89
CA VAL A 430 -2.08 19.78 5.49
C VAL A 430 -2.27 20.82 4.38
N LYS A 431 -3.28 21.68 4.51
CA LYS A 431 -3.66 22.63 3.48
C LYS A 431 -2.81 23.89 3.47
#